data_AF-A0A930HGE7-F1
#
_entry.id   AF-A0A930HGE7-F1
#
_cell.length_a   1.000
_cell.length_b   1.000
_cell.length_c   1.000
_cell.angle_alpha   90.00
_cell.angle_beta   90.00
_cell.angle_gamma   90.00
#
_symmetry.space_group_name_H-M   'P 1'
#
loop_
_entity.id
_entity.type
_entity.pdbx_description
1 polymer ?
#
loop_
_entity_poly.entity_id
_entity_poly.type
_entity_poly.pdbx_seq_one_letter_code
_entity_poly.pdbx_strand_id
1 'polypeptide(L)'
;MTIIEMSDVLQKEDPNELFKLHLAWVSTLIPFWREAVIRIAELTDTPTDRRDKHLRAIEQSMTLMSAWRFKQIPFIKARQREIDSAISFIRNAALTTKVSKYAFAPVCRNLAGILRSTLRISVFSYYDEQIPEVLAHDIFDLATCHTLFPFDSDDFVFFLSSEEPTQTDRSPGEICHLKMNRAGEVLGIRPLIEAVDQQINLIWDNYSAPFAWGYDETVWTQEIPPLSKYLYYITLRAFHQR
;
A
#
# COMPACT_ATOMS: atom_id res chain seq x y z
N MET A 1 14.59 9.86 -3.22
CA MET A 1 15.10 9.15 -2.04
C MET A 1 14.82 7.66 -2.20
N THR A 2 15.74 6.80 -1.79
CA THR A 2 15.58 5.34 -1.89
C THR A 2 15.10 4.73 -0.57
N ILE A 3 14.55 3.52 -0.64
CA ILE A 3 14.13 2.74 0.54
C ILE A 3 15.30 2.52 1.52
N ILE A 4 16.51 2.25 1.02
CA ILE A 4 17.69 2.09 1.87
C ILE A 4 18.01 3.39 2.62
N GLU A 5 18.11 4.50 1.89
CA GLU A 5 18.43 5.81 2.49
C GLU A 5 17.42 6.19 3.58
N MET A 6 16.13 5.95 3.32
CA MET A 6 15.08 6.17 4.32
C MET A 6 15.25 5.23 5.52
N SER A 7 15.45 3.93 5.29
CA SER A 7 15.63 2.95 6.36
C SER A 7 16.81 3.29 7.26
N ASP A 8 17.97 3.66 6.70
CA ASP A 8 19.18 4.03 7.45
C ASP A 8 18.99 5.26 8.33
N VAL A 9 18.15 6.21 7.89
CA VAL A 9 17.78 7.36 8.71
C VAL A 9 16.83 6.94 9.84
N LEU A 10 15.79 6.16 9.51
CA LEU A 10 14.78 5.72 10.47
C LEU A 10 15.35 4.78 11.55
N GLN A 11 16.39 3.99 11.25
CA GLN A 11 17.05 3.09 12.22
C GLN A 11 17.59 3.79 13.47
N LYS A 12 17.77 5.13 13.43
CA LYS A 12 18.30 5.92 14.54
C LYS A 12 17.22 6.40 15.52
N GLU A 13 15.95 6.20 15.18
CA GLU A 13 14.81 6.74 15.90
C GLU A 13 14.11 5.69 16.78
N ASP A 14 13.34 6.14 17.77
CA ASP A 14 12.55 5.24 18.62
C ASP A 14 11.41 4.56 17.82
N PRO A 15 11.30 3.22 17.86
CA PRO A 15 10.28 2.49 17.10
C PRO A 15 8.83 2.84 17.44
N ASN A 16 8.54 3.40 18.62
CA ASN A 16 7.18 3.84 18.96
C ASN A 16 6.90 5.25 18.42
N GLU A 17 7.87 6.15 18.47
CA GLU A 17 7.73 7.46 17.81
C GLU A 17 7.63 7.32 16.29
N LEU A 18 8.41 6.41 15.69
CA LEU A 18 8.28 6.05 14.29
C LEU A 18 6.87 5.55 13.94
N PHE A 19 6.33 4.63 14.75
CA PHE A 19 4.97 4.13 14.54
C PHE A 19 3.92 5.22 14.69
N LYS A 20 4.09 6.15 15.64
CA LYS A 20 3.17 7.27 15.84
C LYS A 20 3.11 8.19 14.62
N LEU A 21 4.26 8.53 14.06
CA LEU A 21 4.36 9.32 12.83
C LEU A 21 3.74 8.57 11.66
N HIS A 22 4.07 7.30 11.49
CA HIS A 22 3.50 6.45 10.45
C HIS A 22 1.97 6.36 10.55
N LEU A 23 1.44 6.09 11.74
CA LEU A 23 0.00 5.99 11.95
C LEU A 23 -0.72 7.31 11.63
N ALA A 24 -0.07 8.45 11.86
CA ALA A 24 -0.61 9.75 11.47
C ALA A 24 -0.67 9.92 9.94
N TRP A 25 0.33 9.44 9.20
CA TRP A 25 0.28 9.36 7.73
C TRP A 25 -0.81 8.41 7.24
N VAL A 26 -0.89 7.20 7.80
CA VAL A 26 -1.92 6.21 7.44
C VAL A 26 -3.33 6.73 7.72
N SER A 27 -3.50 7.56 8.75
CA SER A 27 -4.78 8.21 9.07
C SER A 27 -5.27 9.12 7.94
N THR A 28 -4.36 9.67 7.13
CA THR A 28 -4.72 10.51 5.97
C THR A 28 -5.40 9.71 4.85
N LEU A 29 -5.23 8.38 4.83
CA LEU A 29 -5.82 7.48 3.84
C LEU A 29 -7.24 7.00 4.22
N ILE A 30 -7.67 7.24 5.47
CA ILE A 30 -8.97 6.76 5.99
C ILE A 30 -10.16 7.23 5.14
N PRO A 31 -10.25 8.49 4.68
CA PRO A 31 -11.34 8.92 3.81
C PRO A 31 -11.45 8.07 2.54
N PHE A 32 -10.33 7.84 1.85
CA PHE A 32 -10.30 6.98 0.67
C PHE A 32 -10.69 5.54 1.02
N TRP A 33 -10.20 4.98 2.14
CA TRP A 33 -10.56 3.62 2.54
C TRP A 33 -12.06 3.46 2.76
N ARG A 34 -12.70 4.44 3.43
CA ARG A 34 -14.15 4.45 3.64
C ARG A 34 -14.91 4.48 2.32
N GLU A 35 -14.52 5.37 1.42
CA GLU A 35 -15.19 5.53 0.13
C GLU A 35 -14.99 4.30 -0.76
N ALA A 36 -13.79 3.70 -0.76
CA ALA A 36 -13.51 2.45 -1.43
C ALA A 36 -14.43 1.32 -0.93
N VAL A 37 -14.69 1.21 0.38
CA VAL A 37 -15.64 0.22 0.92
C VAL A 37 -17.06 0.46 0.40
N ILE A 38 -17.51 1.72 0.37
CA ILE A 38 -18.84 2.09 -0.13
C ILE A 38 -18.95 1.74 -1.61
N ARG A 39 -18.03 2.24 -2.42
CA ARG A 39 -18.03 2.06 -3.87
C ARG A 39 -17.93 0.60 -4.28
N ILE A 40 -17.06 -0.17 -3.62
CA ILE A 40 -16.96 -1.61 -3.87
C ILE A 40 -18.25 -2.31 -3.46
N ALA A 41 -18.85 -1.96 -2.33
CA ALA A 41 -20.09 -2.58 -1.89
C ALA A 41 -21.23 -2.36 -2.89
N GLU A 42 -21.34 -1.16 -3.45
CA GLU A 42 -22.28 -0.84 -4.54
C GLU A 42 -22.01 -1.70 -5.78
N LEU A 43 -20.77 -1.70 -6.27
CA LEU A 43 -20.41 -2.42 -7.50
C LEU A 43 -20.55 -3.93 -7.39
N THR A 44 -20.46 -4.48 -6.18
CA THR A 44 -20.47 -5.92 -5.94
C THR A 44 -21.79 -6.44 -5.38
N ASP A 45 -22.79 -5.57 -5.20
CA ASP A 45 -24.06 -5.89 -4.54
C ASP A 45 -23.86 -6.44 -3.12
N THR A 46 -22.85 -5.93 -2.41
CA THR A 46 -22.55 -6.37 -1.04
C THR A 46 -23.67 -5.93 -0.09
N PRO A 47 -24.20 -6.84 0.76
CA PRO A 47 -25.23 -6.50 1.74
C PRO A 47 -24.85 -5.33 2.65
N THR A 48 -25.82 -4.47 2.95
CA THR A 48 -25.63 -3.24 3.75
C THR A 48 -25.06 -3.54 5.14
N ASP A 49 -25.53 -4.59 5.80
CA ASP A 49 -25.04 -5.01 7.12
C ASP A 49 -23.54 -5.38 7.08
N ARG A 50 -23.09 -6.01 6.00
CA ARG A 50 -21.68 -6.35 5.78
C ARG A 50 -20.84 -5.12 5.47
N ARG A 51 -21.31 -4.22 4.60
CA ARG A 51 -20.66 -2.93 4.33
C ARG A 51 -20.47 -2.13 5.62
N ASP A 52 -21.54 -1.99 6.40
CA ASP A 52 -21.54 -1.18 7.63
C ASP A 52 -20.64 -1.80 8.70
N LYS A 53 -20.50 -3.14 8.73
CA LYS A 53 -19.51 -3.82 9.58
C LYS A 53 -18.08 -3.41 9.22
N HIS A 54 -17.75 -3.35 7.93
CA HIS A 54 -16.43 -2.90 7.49
C HIS A 54 -16.20 -1.43 7.83
N LEU A 55 -17.19 -0.55 7.61
CA LEU A 55 -17.10 0.87 7.97
C LEU A 55 -16.86 1.08 9.47
N ARG A 56 -17.57 0.36 10.35
CA ARG A 56 -17.34 0.40 11.80
C ARG A 56 -15.92 -0.05 12.20
N ALA A 57 -15.39 -1.07 11.52
CA ALA A 57 -14.02 -1.51 11.78
C ALA A 57 -12.98 -0.45 11.38
N ILE A 58 -13.23 0.28 10.28
CA ILE A 58 -12.38 1.39 9.84
C ILE A 58 -12.39 2.53 10.87
N GLU A 59 -13.57 2.93 11.34
CA GLU A 59 -13.74 4.01 12.32
C GLU A 59 -12.94 3.79 13.61
N GLN A 60 -12.81 2.53 14.04
CA GLN A 60 -12.12 2.18 15.28
C GLN A 60 -10.65 1.82 15.05
N SER A 61 -10.22 1.64 13.79
CA SER A 61 -8.94 1.03 13.45
C SER A 61 -7.75 1.80 14.01
N MET A 62 -7.66 3.11 13.76
CA MET A 62 -6.53 3.94 14.20
C MET A 62 -6.39 3.96 15.72
N THR A 63 -7.52 4.12 16.44
CA THR A 63 -7.54 4.11 17.90
C THR A 63 -7.09 2.76 18.46
N LEU A 64 -7.62 1.65 17.93
CA LEU A 64 -7.28 0.31 18.41
C LEU A 64 -5.81 -0.04 18.13
N MET A 65 -5.32 0.23 16.92
CA MET A 65 -3.93 -0.04 16.54
C MET A 65 -2.96 0.78 17.40
N SER A 66 -3.23 2.06 17.61
CA SER A 66 -2.45 2.88 18.54
C SER A 66 -2.45 2.29 19.96
N ALA A 67 -3.63 2.02 20.52
CA ALA A 67 -3.76 1.51 21.87
C ALA A 67 -3.08 0.14 22.08
N TRP A 68 -3.06 -0.73 21.05
CA TRP A 68 -2.31 -1.99 21.10
C TRP A 68 -0.80 -1.77 21.06
N ARG A 69 -0.30 -0.92 20.15
CA ARG A 69 1.15 -0.64 20.06
C ARG A 69 1.68 -0.09 21.38
N PHE A 70 0.96 0.87 21.97
CA PHE A 70 1.36 1.48 23.23
C PHE A 70 0.93 0.69 24.48
N LYS A 71 0.38 -0.52 24.30
CA LYS A 71 -0.07 -1.42 25.39
C LYS A 71 -1.06 -0.75 26.36
N GLN A 72 -1.84 0.21 25.88
CA GLN A 72 -2.86 0.92 26.64
C GLN A 72 -4.10 0.05 26.89
N ILE A 73 -4.39 -0.86 25.97
CA ILE A 73 -5.46 -1.86 26.11
C ILE A 73 -4.92 -3.26 25.80
N PRO A 74 -5.51 -4.33 26.36
CA PRO A 74 -5.18 -5.69 25.95
C PRO A 74 -5.45 -5.93 24.47
N PHE A 75 -4.58 -6.70 23.83
CA PHE A 75 -4.79 -7.16 22.46
C PHE A 75 -5.99 -8.12 22.40
N ILE A 76 -6.92 -7.85 21.48
CA ILE A 76 -8.10 -8.70 21.23
C ILE A 76 -8.08 -9.19 19.79
N LYS A 77 -7.76 -10.48 19.60
CA LYS A 77 -7.66 -11.12 18.28
C LYS A 77 -8.91 -10.95 17.42
N ALA A 78 -10.10 -10.97 18.02
CA ALA A 78 -11.35 -10.76 17.30
C ALA A 78 -11.43 -9.36 16.66
N ARG A 79 -10.99 -8.31 17.37
CA ARG A 79 -10.97 -6.93 16.86
C ARG A 79 -9.93 -6.74 15.77
N GLN A 80 -8.75 -7.35 15.92
CA GLN A 80 -7.75 -7.37 14.85
C GLN A 80 -8.28 -8.02 13.57
N ARG A 81 -9.02 -9.12 13.69
CA ARG A 81 -9.66 -9.79 12.55
C ARG A 81 -10.74 -8.95 11.89
N GLU A 82 -11.48 -8.11 12.64
CA GLU A 82 -12.45 -7.19 12.05
C GLU A 82 -11.77 -6.16 11.15
N ILE A 83 -10.66 -5.58 11.61
CA ILE A 83 -9.84 -4.64 10.83
C ILE A 83 -9.23 -5.34 9.61
N ASP A 84 -8.56 -6.48 9.79
CA ASP A 84 -7.95 -7.23 8.67
C ASP A 84 -9.01 -7.70 7.66
N SER A 85 -10.22 -8.00 8.11
CA SER A 85 -11.35 -8.32 7.23
C SER A 85 -11.77 -7.13 6.36
N ALA A 86 -11.81 -5.91 6.91
CA ALA A 86 -12.09 -4.69 6.15
C ALA A 86 -10.97 -4.37 5.14
N ILE A 87 -9.70 -4.60 5.52
CA ILE A 87 -8.55 -4.46 4.60
C ILE A 87 -8.65 -5.50 3.47
N SER A 88 -8.96 -6.75 3.82
CA SER A 88 -9.11 -7.85 2.86
C SER A 88 -10.28 -7.63 1.90
N PHE A 89 -11.35 -6.98 2.36
CA PHE A 89 -12.50 -6.66 1.51
C PHE A 89 -12.10 -5.78 0.33
N ILE A 90 -11.39 -4.67 0.55
CA ILE A 90 -10.96 -3.79 -0.55
C ILE A 90 -9.91 -4.47 -1.44
N ARG A 91 -8.94 -5.20 -0.86
CA ARG A 91 -7.87 -5.87 -1.62
C ARG A 91 -8.43 -6.92 -2.58
N ASN A 92 -9.31 -7.79 -2.08
CA ASN A 92 -9.81 -8.91 -2.85
C ASN A 92 -10.88 -8.46 -3.84
N ALA A 93 -11.74 -7.51 -3.47
CA ALA A 93 -12.78 -7.04 -4.37
C ALA A 93 -12.19 -6.25 -5.55
N ALA A 94 -11.07 -5.54 -5.37
CA ALA A 94 -10.34 -4.86 -6.44
C ALA A 94 -9.91 -5.78 -7.58
N LEU A 95 -9.75 -7.09 -7.33
CA LEU A 95 -9.41 -8.10 -8.34
C LEU A 95 -10.62 -8.63 -9.12
N THR A 96 -11.84 -8.36 -8.66
CA THR A 96 -13.04 -8.89 -9.31
C THR A 96 -13.27 -8.21 -10.66
N THR A 97 -13.91 -8.91 -11.59
CA THR A 97 -14.26 -8.34 -12.90
C THR A 97 -15.20 -7.13 -12.79
N LYS A 98 -15.98 -7.05 -11.72
CA LYS A 98 -16.87 -5.90 -11.44
C LYS A 98 -16.11 -4.63 -11.08
N VAL A 99 -14.92 -4.75 -10.47
CA VAL A 99 -14.17 -3.61 -9.89
C VAL A 99 -12.85 -3.33 -10.62
N SER A 100 -12.13 -4.36 -11.06
CA SER A 100 -10.76 -4.26 -11.63
C SER A 100 -10.63 -3.38 -12.87
N LYS A 101 -11.74 -2.95 -13.48
CA LYS A 101 -11.76 -2.00 -14.59
C LYS A 101 -11.73 -0.54 -14.14
N TYR A 102 -11.87 -0.22 -12.86
CA TYR A 102 -11.88 1.16 -12.38
C TYR A 102 -10.51 1.60 -11.87
N ALA A 103 -10.21 2.90 -12.03
CA ALA A 103 -8.93 3.50 -11.66
C ALA A 103 -8.58 3.34 -10.17
N PHE A 104 -9.58 3.29 -9.28
CA PHE A 104 -9.36 3.12 -7.84
C PHE A 104 -8.94 1.69 -7.46
N ALA A 105 -9.11 0.70 -8.34
CA ALA A 105 -8.84 -0.71 -8.02
C ALA A 105 -7.36 -1.00 -7.67
N PRO A 106 -6.34 -0.60 -8.47
CA PRO A 106 -4.94 -0.75 -8.08
C PRO A 106 -4.61 0.02 -6.79
N VAL A 107 -5.18 1.22 -6.62
CA VAL A 107 -4.98 2.03 -5.40
C VAL A 107 -5.48 1.31 -4.14
N CYS A 108 -6.63 0.62 -4.20
CA CYS A 108 -7.12 -0.22 -3.11
C CYS A 108 -6.14 -1.35 -2.73
N ARG A 109 -5.36 -1.87 -3.67
CA ARG A 109 -4.38 -2.93 -3.39
C ARG A 109 -3.16 -2.37 -2.67
N ASN A 110 -2.62 -1.25 -3.15
CA ASN A 110 -1.51 -0.55 -2.50
C ASN A 110 -1.89 -0.09 -1.08
N LEU A 111 -3.07 0.53 -0.95
CA LEU A 111 -3.65 0.91 0.34
C LEU A 111 -3.75 -0.29 1.31
N ALA A 112 -4.18 -1.44 0.81
CA ALA A 112 -4.29 -2.64 1.63
C ALA A 112 -2.94 -3.23 2.08
N GLY A 113 -1.85 -2.93 1.38
CA GLY A 113 -0.47 -3.20 1.81
C GLY A 113 -0.14 -2.41 3.07
N ILE A 114 -0.21 -1.09 2.98
CA ILE A 114 0.09 -0.13 4.06
C ILE A 114 -0.76 -0.41 5.31
N LEU A 115 -2.07 -0.56 5.14
CA LEU A 115 -3.00 -0.81 6.25
C LEU A 115 -2.67 -2.12 6.98
N ARG A 116 -2.23 -3.15 6.24
CA ARG A 116 -1.89 -4.45 6.82
C ARG A 116 -0.52 -4.44 7.49
N SER A 117 0.45 -3.74 6.91
CA SER A 117 1.74 -3.45 7.54
C SER A 117 1.53 -2.75 8.89
N THR A 118 0.76 -1.66 8.89
CA THR A 118 0.40 -0.89 10.09
C THR A 118 -0.27 -1.76 11.16
N LEU A 119 -1.24 -2.59 10.75
CA LEU A 119 -1.90 -3.53 11.65
C LEU A 119 -0.93 -4.53 12.28
N ARG A 120 0.04 -5.06 11.50
CA ARG A 120 1.04 -6.01 11.99
C ARG A 120 2.03 -5.36 12.96
N ILE A 121 2.49 -4.14 12.68
CA ILE A 121 3.34 -3.38 13.60
C ILE A 121 2.60 -3.16 14.93
N SER A 122 1.32 -2.78 14.87
CA SER A 122 0.51 -2.48 16.06
C SER A 122 0.32 -3.66 17.02
N VAL A 123 0.48 -4.89 16.53
CA VAL A 123 0.30 -6.13 17.31
C VAL A 123 1.62 -6.90 17.50
N PHE A 124 2.76 -6.23 17.32
CA PHE A 124 4.11 -6.80 17.52
C PHE A 124 4.35 -8.06 16.66
N SER A 125 3.82 -8.09 15.43
CA SER A 125 4.16 -9.14 14.45
C SER A 125 5.49 -8.86 13.72
N TYR A 126 6.06 -7.68 13.90
CA TYR A 126 7.42 -7.33 13.53
C TYR A 126 8.24 -7.09 14.80
N TYR A 127 9.51 -7.45 14.75
CA TYR A 127 10.47 -6.97 15.73
C TYR A 127 10.72 -5.48 15.53
N ASP A 128 11.07 -4.78 16.61
CA ASP A 128 11.25 -3.33 16.57
C ASP A 128 12.39 -2.93 15.61
N GLU A 129 13.42 -3.76 15.46
CA GLU A 129 14.54 -3.57 14.54
C GLU A 129 14.12 -3.66 13.06
N GLN A 130 12.98 -4.29 12.76
CA GLN A 130 12.45 -4.41 11.39
C GLN A 130 11.58 -3.22 11.00
N ILE A 131 11.10 -2.44 11.97
CA ILE A 131 10.17 -1.33 11.73
C ILE A 131 10.75 -0.30 10.74
N PRO A 132 12.02 0.15 10.84
CA PRO A 132 12.58 1.12 9.90
C PRO A 132 12.48 0.70 8.43
N GLU A 133 12.81 -0.55 8.09
CA GLU A 133 12.70 -1.07 6.72
C GLU A 133 11.25 -1.16 6.27
N VAL A 134 10.36 -1.67 7.13
CA VAL A 134 8.92 -1.76 6.83
C VAL A 134 8.33 -0.38 6.57
N LEU A 135 8.68 0.63 7.37
CA LEU A 135 8.20 2.00 7.20
C LEU A 135 8.76 2.67 5.95
N ALA A 136 10.02 2.42 5.60
CA ALA A 136 10.59 2.91 4.34
C ALA A 136 9.84 2.36 3.12
N HIS A 137 9.42 1.09 3.16
CA HIS A 137 8.53 0.51 2.16
C HIS A 137 7.14 1.13 2.19
N ASP A 138 6.55 1.34 3.36
CA ASP A 138 5.22 1.94 3.46
C ASP A 138 5.19 3.40 2.95
N ILE A 139 6.29 4.17 3.05
CA ILE A 139 6.41 5.51 2.44
C ILE A 139 6.31 5.43 0.91
N PHE A 140 6.91 4.39 0.32
CA PHE A 140 6.80 4.13 -1.10
C PHE A 140 5.34 3.84 -1.48
N ASP A 141 4.69 2.93 -0.76
CA ASP A 141 3.29 2.58 -1.02
C ASP A 141 2.36 3.79 -0.79
N LEU A 142 2.62 4.63 0.22
CA LEU A 142 1.92 5.90 0.44
C LEU A 142 2.00 6.80 -0.79
N ALA A 143 3.19 6.93 -1.38
CA ALA A 143 3.36 7.71 -2.60
C ALA A 143 2.61 7.12 -3.80
N THR A 144 2.57 5.79 -3.94
CA THR A 144 1.74 5.14 -4.99
C THR A 144 0.25 5.40 -4.80
N CYS A 145 -0.23 5.47 -3.56
CA CYS A 145 -1.61 5.85 -3.27
C CYS A 145 -1.84 7.32 -3.64
N HIS A 146 -0.97 8.21 -3.16
CA HIS A 146 -1.11 9.66 -3.36
C HIS A 146 -1.09 10.08 -4.83
N THR A 147 -0.41 9.32 -5.67
CA THR A 147 -0.34 9.53 -7.13
C THR A 147 -1.39 8.78 -7.93
N LEU A 148 -2.31 8.06 -7.26
CA LEU A 148 -3.30 7.18 -7.89
C LEU A 148 -2.65 6.21 -8.89
N PHE A 149 -1.50 5.67 -8.51
CA PHE A 149 -0.66 4.89 -9.41
C PHE A 149 -1.44 3.67 -9.95
N PRO A 150 -1.50 3.47 -11.29
CA PRO A 150 -2.46 2.56 -11.91
C PRO A 150 -2.05 1.08 -11.88
N PHE A 151 -1.10 0.71 -11.02
CA PHE A 151 -0.60 -0.65 -10.87
C PHE A 151 -0.50 -1.02 -9.38
N ASP A 152 -0.58 -2.31 -9.08
CA ASP A 152 -0.14 -2.83 -7.78
C ASP A 152 1.40 -2.81 -7.74
N SER A 153 2.01 -2.41 -6.62
CA SER A 153 3.46 -2.54 -6.42
C SER A 153 3.94 -3.99 -6.59
N ASP A 154 3.10 -4.99 -6.29
CA ASP A 154 3.35 -6.42 -6.55
C ASP A 154 3.40 -6.78 -8.05
N ASP A 155 2.84 -5.96 -8.95
CA ASP A 155 2.78 -6.28 -10.39
C ASP A 155 4.17 -6.26 -11.05
N PHE A 156 5.16 -5.61 -10.43
CA PHE A 156 6.50 -5.47 -11.00
C PHE A 156 7.49 -6.57 -10.61
N VAL A 157 7.07 -7.57 -9.82
CA VAL A 157 7.95 -8.63 -9.29
C VAL A 157 8.75 -9.34 -10.38
N PHE A 158 8.19 -9.46 -11.58
CA PHE A 158 8.78 -10.18 -12.70
C PHE A 158 9.69 -9.35 -13.64
N PHE A 159 9.87 -8.05 -13.38
CA PHE A 159 10.70 -7.17 -14.22
C PHE A 159 12.20 -7.23 -13.91
N LEU A 160 12.64 -8.09 -12.98
CA LEU A 160 14.06 -8.42 -12.82
C LEU A 160 14.43 -9.63 -13.70
N SER A 161 15.51 -9.48 -14.48
CA SER A 161 16.09 -10.61 -15.19
C SER A 161 16.74 -11.59 -14.21
N SER A 162 16.69 -12.88 -14.53
CA SER A 162 17.43 -13.94 -13.85
C SER A 162 18.94 -13.85 -14.13
N GLU A 163 19.35 -12.96 -15.04
CA GLU A 163 20.74 -12.76 -15.48
C GLU A 163 21.44 -11.56 -14.80
N GLU A 164 20.71 -10.77 -14.02
CA GLU A 164 21.29 -9.74 -13.15
C GLU A 164 21.68 -10.33 -11.78
N PRO A 165 22.62 -9.70 -11.03
CA PRO A 165 23.10 -10.21 -9.74
C PRO A 165 21.95 -10.80 -8.95
N THR A 166 22.11 -12.07 -8.58
CA THR A 166 21.06 -12.89 -8.00
C THR A 166 20.34 -12.10 -6.91
N GLN A 167 19.02 -12.23 -6.84
CA GLN A 167 18.16 -11.61 -5.81
C GLN A 167 18.66 -11.81 -4.36
N THR A 168 19.62 -12.72 -4.15
CA THR A 168 20.30 -13.02 -2.89
C THR A 168 21.30 -11.96 -2.44
N ASP A 169 21.84 -11.14 -3.35
CA ASP A 169 22.99 -10.26 -3.06
C ASP A 169 22.58 -8.78 -2.92
N ARG A 170 21.31 -8.46 -3.19
CA ARG A 170 20.75 -7.11 -3.16
C ARG A 170 19.67 -7.01 -2.08
N SER A 171 19.56 -5.86 -1.44
CA SER A 171 18.50 -5.61 -0.48
C SER A 171 17.11 -5.62 -1.15
N PRO A 172 16.03 -5.95 -0.42
CA PRO A 172 14.66 -5.82 -0.92
C PRO A 172 14.33 -4.41 -1.45
N GLY A 173 14.89 -3.37 -0.84
CA GLY A 173 14.74 -1.98 -1.26
C GLY A 173 15.35 -1.66 -2.63
N GLU A 174 16.58 -2.12 -2.90
CA GLU A 174 17.22 -1.98 -4.22
C GLU A 174 16.45 -2.72 -5.30
N ILE A 175 16.02 -3.94 -4.98
CA ILE A 175 15.23 -4.80 -5.86
C ILE A 175 13.92 -4.08 -6.28
N CYS A 176 13.28 -3.34 -5.37
CA CYS A 176 12.05 -2.60 -5.65
C CYS A 176 12.26 -1.51 -6.71
N HIS A 177 13.24 -0.61 -6.51
CA HIS A 177 13.51 0.48 -7.44
C HIS A 177 13.94 -0.02 -8.83
N LEU A 178 14.74 -1.09 -8.89
CA LEU A 178 15.17 -1.67 -10.16
C LEU A 178 13.98 -2.25 -10.96
N LYS A 179 13.06 -2.96 -10.29
CA LYS A 179 11.83 -3.48 -10.92
C LYS A 179 11.01 -2.36 -11.55
N MET A 180 10.80 -1.27 -10.81
CA MET A 180 9.99 -0.15 -11.29
C MET A 180 10.66 0.60 -12.42
N ASN A 181 11.96 0.88 -12.32
CA ASN A 181 12.70 1.50 -13.43
C ASN A 181 12.60 0.68 -14.70
N ARG A 182 12.80 -0.65 -14.60
CA ARG A 182 12.71 -1.55 -15.75
C ARG A 182 11.30 -1.63 -16.32
N ALA A 183 10.28 -1.69 -15.46
CA ALA A 183 8.88 -1.62 -15.88
C ALA A 183 8.58 -0.28 -16.59
N GLY A 184 9.14 0.82 -16.10
CA GLY A 184 9.07 2.15 -16.69
C GLY A 184 9.53 2.20 -18.14
N GLU A 185 10.68 1.59 -18.42
CA GLU A 185 11.24 1.47 -19.76
C GLU A 185 10.37 0.59 -20.67
N VAL A 186 10.03 -0.62 -20.21
CA VAL A 186 9.34 -1.63 -21.03
C VAL A 186 7.90 -1.21 -21.35
N LEU A 187 7.24 -0.55 -20.42
CA LEU A 187 5.82 -0.19 -20.54
C LEU A 187 5.61 1.27 -21.01
N GLY A 188 6.68 2.05 -21.12
CA GLY A 188 6.58 3.47 -21.47
C GLY A 188 5.90 4.32 -20.38
N ILE A 189 5.98 3.90 -19.11
CA ILE A 189 5.32 4.57 -17.97
C ILE A 189 6.28 5.41 -17.13
N ARG A 190 7.44 5.79 -17.68
CA ARG A 190 8.45 6.60 -16.99
C ARG A 190 7.87 7.85 -16.30
N PRO A 191 6.97 8.63 -16.92
CA PRO A 191 6.38 9.80 -16.25
C PRO A 191 5.58 9.44 -14.98
N LEU A 192 4.94 8.27 -14.93
CA LEU A 192 4.20 7.83 -13.75
C LEU A 192 5.13 7.46 -12.59
N ILE A 193 6.29 6.85 -12.89
CA ILE A 193 7.30 6.52 -11.88
C ILE A 193 7.94 7.81 -11.34
N GLU A 194 8.23 8.77 -12.21
CA GLU A 194 8.78 10.07 -11.78
C GLU A 194 7.80 10.83 -10.89
N ALA A 195 6.49 10.74 -11.13
CA ALA A 195 5.49 11.30 -10.24
C ALA A 195 5.50 10.61 -8.86
N VAL A 196 5.65 9.28 -8.81
CA VAL A 196 5.82 8.53 -7.55
C VAL A 196 7.09 8.98 -6.83
N ASP A 197 8.22 9.07 -7.52
CA ASP A 197 9.51 9.49 -6.93
C ASP A 197 9.44 10.92 -6.36
N GLN A 198 8.77 11.84 -7.07
CA GLN A 198 8.50 13.19 -6.58
C GLN A 198 7.65 13.18 -5.31
N GLN A 199 6.60 12.35 -5.29
CA GLN A 199 5.71 12.22 -4.15
C GLN A 199 6.40 11.59 -2.94
N ILE A 200 7.32 10.64 -3.15
CA ILE A 200 8.17 10.06 -2.08
C ILE A 200 8.99 11.16 -1.42
N ASN A 201 9.68 11.99 -2.21
CA ASN A 201 10.48 13.08 -1.66
C ASN A 201 9.60 14.07 -0.88
N LEU A 202 8.41 14.41 -1.41
CA LEU A 202 7.47 15.30 -0.74
C LEU A 202 6.99 14.73 0.61
N ILE A 203 6.64 13.45 0.66
CA ILE A 203 6.23 12.77 1.90
C ILE A 203 7.40 12.74 2.88
N TRP A 204 8.59 12.39 2.41
CA TRP A 204 9.79 12.31 3.24
C TRP A 204 10.15 13.66 3.87
N ASP A 205 10.20 14.72 3.06
CA ASP A 205 10.54 16.08 3.51
C ASP A 205 9.54 16.61 4.55
N ASN A 206 8.33 16.06 4.58
CA ASN A 206 7.26 16.42 5.50
C ASN A 206 6.90 15.28 6.47
N TYR A 207 7.76 14.27 6.65
CA TYR A 207 7.38 13.03 7.33
C TYR A 207 6.91 13.26 8.78
N SER A 208 7.42 14.29 9.45
CA SER A 208 6.99 14.69 10.80
C SER A 208 5.67 15.46 10.85
N ALA A 209 5.14 15.92 9.72
CA ALA A 209 3.93 16.72 9.59
C ALA A 209 3.04 16.21 8.43
N PRO A 210 2.27 15.13 8.65
CA PRO A 210 1.39 14.56 7.63
C PRO A 210 0.39 15.59 7.10
N PHE A 211 0.16 15.56 5.79
CA PHE A 211 -0.84 16.39 5.13
C PHE A 211 -2.00 15.54 4.61
N ALA A 212 -3.19 16.15 4.52
CA ALA A 212 -4.36 15.48 3.99
C ALA A 212 -4.13 15.06 2.53
N TRP A 213 -4.50 13.83 2.20
CA TRP A 213 -4.47 13.36 0.82
C TRP A 213 -5.69 13.87 0.06
N GLY A 214 -5.47 14.89 -0.78
CA GLY A 214 -6.43 15.29 -1.80
C GLY A 214 -6.20 14.46 -3.08
N TYR A 215 -7.26 13.86 -3.61
CA TYR A 215 -7.23 13.11 -4.86
C TYR A 215 -8.38 13.52 -5.77
N ASP A 216 -8.26 13.19 -7.05
CA ASP A 216 -9.33 13.41 -8.02
C ASP A 216 -10.45 12.39 -7.80
N GLU A 217 -11.65 12.88 -7.45
CA GLU A 217 -12.84 12.06 -7.22
C GLU A 217 -13.33 11.36 -8.50
N THR A 218 -12.85 11.76 -9.69
CA THR A 218 -13.14 11.01 -10.93
C THR A 218 -12.68 9.55 -10.86
N VAL A 219 -11.68 9.24 -10.00
CA VAL A 219 -11.12 7.89 -9.80
C VAL A 219 -12.18 6.82 -9.50
N TRP A 220 -13.29 7.19 -8.86
CA TRP A 220 -14.38 6.28 -8.49
C TRP A 220 -15.25 5.81 -9.67
N THR A 221 -15.19 6.54 -10.77
CA THR A 221 -16.04 6.31 -11.96
C THR A 221 -15.21 6.06 -13.22
N GLN A 222 -13.96 6.53 -13.25
CA GLN A 222 -13.07 6.34 -14.39
C GLN A 222 -12.75 4.86 -14.59
N GLU A 223 -13.10 4.35 -15.76
CA GLU A 223 -12.63 3.04 -16.22
C GLU A 223 -11.24 3.17 -16.87
N ILE A 224 -10.38 2.20 -16.57
CA ILE A 224 -9.06 2.02 -17.16
C ILE A 224 -8.95 0.59 -17.70
N PRO A 225 -8.12 0.37 -18.74
CA PRO A 225 -7.75 -0.99 -19.10
C PRO A 225 -7.23 -1.73 -17.86
N PRO A 226 -7.50 -3.04 -17.69
CA PRO A 226 -7.01 -3.82 -16.56
C PRO A 226 -5.49 -4.07 -16.68
N LEU A 227 -4.69 -3.01 -16.53
CA LEU A 227 -3.26 -2.96 -16.80
C LEU A 227 -2.49 -4.01 -15.98
N SER A 228 -2.79 -4.16 -14.69
CA SER A 228 -2.23 -5.21 -13.83
C SER A 228 -2.41 -6.63 -14.40
N LYS A 229 -3.59 -6.92 -14.97
CA LYS A 229 -3.86 -8.23 -15.59
C LYS A 229 -3.05 -8.42 -16.87
N TYR A 230 -2.91 -7.36 -17.68
CA TYR A 230 -2.05 -7.39 -18.85
C TYR A 230 -0.59 -7.59 -18.48
N LEU A 231 -0.10 -6.88 -17.45
CA LEU A 231 1.26 -7.06 -16.93
C LEU A 231 1.48 -8.50 -16.50
N TYR A 232 0.63 -9.06 -15.65
CA TYR A 232 0.74 -10.45 -15.22
C TYR A 232 0.95 -11.42 -16.39
N TYR A 233 0.16 -11.30 -17.47
CA TYR A 233 0.32 -12.18 -18.63
C TYR A 233 1.55 -11.87 -19.47
N ILE A 234 1.94 -10.60 -19.61
CA ILE A 234 3.18 -10.21 -20.30
C ILE A 234 4.38 -10.81 -19.57
N THR A 235 4.44 -10.69 -18.24
CA THR A 235 5.58 -11.19 -17.48
C THR A 235 5.55 -12.70 -17.26
N LEU A 236 4.38 -13.33 -17.18
CA LEU A 236 4.26 -14.79 -17.23
C LEU A 236 4.82 -15.35 -18.55
N ARG A 237 4.50 -14.72 -19.69
CA ARG A 237 5.07 -15.10 -20.99
C ARG A 237 6.58 -14.89 -21.04
N ALA A 238 7.07 -13.75 -20.56
CA ALA A 238 8.50 -13.46 -20.52
C ALA A 238 9.27 -14.45 -19.63
N PHE A 239 8.67 -14.89 -18.51
CA PHE A 239 9.25 -15.89 -17.63
C PHE A 239 9.33 -17.29 -18.27
N HIS A 240 8.29 -17.70 -19.00
CA HIS A 240 8.24 -19.02 -19.67
C HIS A 240 8.92 -19.07 -21.05
N GLN A 241 9.38 -17.95 -21.59
CA GLN A 241 10.17 -17.88 -22.83
C GLN A 241 11.69 -17.88 -22.58
N ARG A 242 12.12 -17.97 -21.31
CA ARG A 242 13.50 -18.27 -20.91
C ARG A 242 13.69 -19.78 -20.77
#